data_AF-A0A8J7H7A2-F1
#
_entry.id   AF-A0A8J7H7A2-F1
#
_cell.length_a   1.000
_cell.length_b   1.000
_cell.length_c   1.000
_cell.angle_alpha   90.00
_cell.angle_beta   90.00
_cell.angle_gamma   90.00
#
_symmetry.space_group_name_H-M   'P 1'
#
loop_
_entity.id
_entity.type
_entity.pdbx_description
1 polymer ?
#
loop_
_entity_poly.entity_id
_entity_poly.type
_entity_poly.pdbx_seq_one_letter_code
_entity_poly.pdbx_strand_id
1 'polypeptide(L)'
;MRQKNRKQQCRSQNAIEHTLRRCHEIHDEQKRAADEIKKQKEKEGFSTGFKLFFTTVLAMLNDYETLQHKRWTEQRHHLQKALTQTLHDPIVVEYVVTQLNAHCRHSDAMTLILPDGVAIPDVSPHLTCLTTHENHITLQCGSHALRFPAETLCQQWMTQADNETQTFTQQLNALTPATLQEIIEILQQAIP
;
A
#
# COMPACT_ATOMS: atom_id res chain seq x y z
N MET A 1 32.51 -69.81 61.49
CA MET A 1 32.44 -68.33 61.29
C MET A 1 32.72 -67.87 59.86
N ARG A 2 33.74 -68.38 59.13
CA ARG A 2 34.09 -67.94 57.77
C ARG A 2 32.98 -68.06 56.70
N GLN A 3 32.10 -69.06 56.77
CA GLN A 3 31.00 -69.24 55.80
C GLN A 3 29.84 -68.23 55.96
N LYS A 4 29.56 -67.75 57.19
CA LYS A 4 28.51 -66.73 57.44
C LYS A 4 28.92 -65.36 56.87
N ASN A 5 30.19 -64.96 57.07
CA ASN A 5 30.72 -63.71 56.50
C ASN A 5 30.70 -63.70 54.97
N ARG A 6 31.06 -64.81 54.31
CA ARG A 6 30.97 -64.92 52.84
C ARG A 6 29.55 -64.77 52.30
N LYS A 7 28.54 -65.40 52.94
CA LYS A 7 27.13 -65.25 52.54
C LYS A 7 26.62 -63.83 52.73
N GLN A 8 27.07 -63.14 53.76
CA GLN A 8 26.67 -61.76 54.06
C GLN A 8 27.34 -60.74 53.12
N GLN A 9 28.62 -60.94 52.80
CA GLN A 9 29.33 -60.18 51.76
C GLN A 9 28.68 -60.34 50.37
N CYS A 10 28.30 -61.57 50.00
CA CYS A 10 27.68 -61.84 48.72
C CYS A 10 26.26 -61.21 48.61
N ARG A 11 25.48 -61.22 49.70
CA ARG A 11 24.19 -60.49 49.77
C ARG A 11 24.37 -58.99 49.67
N SER A 12 25.39 -58.44 50.33
CA SER A 12 25.71 -57.01 50.26
C SER A 12 26.14 -56.60 48.84
N GLN A 13 27.01 -57.40 48.20
CA GLN A 13 27.40 -57.19 46.80
C GLN A 13 26.20 -57.23 45.86
N ASN A 14 25.32 -58.22 45.98
CA ASN A 14 24.11 -58.30 45.14
C ASN A 14 23.18 -57.10 45.35
N ALA A 15 23.04 -56.61 46.59
CA ALA A 15 22.23 -55.43 46.88
C ALA A 15 22.85 -54.16 46.25
N ILE A 16 24.18 -54.03 46.29
CA ILE A 16 24.91 -52.93 45.67
C ILE A 16 24.79 -52.99 44.14
N GLU A 17 24.97 -54.17 43.53
CA GLU A 17 24.80 -54.35 42.08
C GLU A 17 23.36 -54.05 41.63
N HIS A 18 22.37 -54.49 42.39
CA HIS A 18 20.96 -54.18 42.13
C HIS A 18 20.70 -52.67 42.23
N THR A 19 21.27 -52.01 43.24
CA THR A 19 21.11 -50.56 43.42
C THR A 19 21.83 -49.79 42.30
N LEU A 20 23.03 -50.20 41.90
CA LEU A 20 23.76 -49.63 40.77
C LEU A 20 23.01 -49.78 39.45
N ARG A 21 22.44 -50.96 39.19
CA ARG A 21 21.60 -51.21 38.02
C ARG A 21 20.37 -50.30 38.04
N ARG A 22 19.70 -50.19 39.19
CA ARG A 22 18.54 -49.30 39.34
C ARG A 22 18.90 -47.82 39.16
N CYS A 23 20.05 -47.39 39.67
CA CYS A 23 20.55 -46.03 39.45
C CYS A 23 20.84 -45.76 37.97
N HIS A 24 21.40 -46.75 37.24
CA HIS A 24 21.58 -46.64 35.79
C HIS A 24 20.25 -46.51 35.05
N GLU A 25 19.27 -47.36 35.37
CA GLU A 25 17.92 -47.29 34.75
C GLU A 25 17.27 -45.92 34.96
N ILE A 26 17.31 -45.40 36.20
CA ILE A 26 16.77 -44.08 36.54
C ILE A 26 17.52 -42.98 35.78
N HIS A 27 18.84 -43.09 35.67
CA HIS A 27 19.64 -42.11 34.94
C HIS A 27 19.30 -42.10 33.44
N ASP A 28 19.14 -43.28 32.83
CA ASP A 28 18.75 -43.41 31.43
C ASP A 28 17.32 -42.92 31.16
N GLU A 29 16.39 -43.15 32.08
CA GLU A 29 15.03 -42.59 32.02
C GLU A 29 15.04 -41.06 32.11
N GLN A 30 15.79 -40.50 33.07
CA GLN A 30 15.92 -39.05 33.21
C GLN A 30 16.56 -38.40 31.99
N LYS A 31 17.57 -39.05 31.40
CA LYS A 31 18.22 -38.58 30.19
C LYS A 31 17.25 -38.56 29.01
N ARG A 32 16.48 -39.64 28.80
CA ARG A 32 15.43 -39.69 27.76
C ARG A 32 14.37 -38.61 27.96
N ALA A 33 13.90 -38.41 29.19
CA ALA A 33 12.94 -37.36 29.50
C ALA A 33 13.50 -35.96 29.22
N ALA A 34 14.77 -35.71 29.56
CA ALA A 34 15.43 -34.44 29.28
C ALA A 34 15.60 -34.19 27.77
N ASP A 35 15.94 -35.22 26.99
CA ASP A 35 16.06 -35.13 25.54
C ASP A 35 14.70 -34.84 24.88
N GLU A 36 13.62 -35.44 25.37
CA GLU A 36 12.26 -35.20 24.86
C GLU A 36 11.78 -33.77 25.17
N ILE A 37 12.01 -33.30 26.40
CA ILE A 37 11.71 -31.91 26.79
C ILE A 37 12.50 -30.93 25.93
N LYS A 38 13.78 -31.22 25.66
CA LYS A 38 14.62 -30.38 24.80
C LYS A 38 14.06 -30.30 23.38
N LYS A 39 13.73 -31.43 22.75
CA LYS A 39 13.09 -31.45 21.42
C LYS A 39 11.78 -30.67 21.39
N GLN A 40 10.96 -30.84 22.41
CA GLN A 40 9.68 -30.13 22.51
C GLN A 40 9.90 -28.62 22.63
N LYS A 41 10.87 -28.17 23.43
CA LYS A 41 11.23 -26.75 23.57
C LYS A 41 11.81 -26.16 22.29
N GLU A 42 12.63 -26.92 21.56
CA GLU A 42 13.13 -26.51 20.25
C GLU A 42 11.98 -26.35 19.25
N LYS A 43 11.03 -27.29 19.22
CA LYS A 43 9.84 -27.20 18.36
C LYS A 43 8.94 -26.01 18.72
N GLU A 44 8.69 -25.79 20.01
CA GLU A 44 7.94 -24.63 20.52
C GLU A 44 8.62 -23.30 20.17
N GLY A 45 9.94 -23.23 20.36
CA GLY A 45 10.75 -22.06 20.02
C GLY A 45 10.72 -21.76 18.53
N PHE A 46 10.89 -22.78 17.68
CA PHE A 46 10.79 -22.65 16.23
C PHE A 46 9.40 -22.17 15.82
N SER A 47 8.34 -22.82 16.29
CA SER A 47 6.95 -22.42 15.99
C SER A 47 6.65 -20.98 16.43
N THR A 48 7.17 -20.55 17.58
CA THR A 48 6.93 -19.19 18.10
C THR A 48 7.68 -18.15 17.27
N GLY A 49 8.95 -18.41 16.94
CA GLY A 49 9.73 -17.54 16.06
C GLY A 49 9.11 -17.41 14.68
N PHE A 50 8.59 -18.50 14.13
CA PHE A 50 7.89 -18.52 12.84
C PHE A 50 6.63 -17.65 12.88
N LYS A 51 5.77 -17.83 13.90
CA LYS A 51 4.58 -17.00 14.10
C LYS A 51 4.93 -15.52 14.23
N LEU A 52 5.97 -15.18 15.00
CA LEU A 52 6.42 -13.81 15.17
C LEU A 52 6.88 -13.19 13.83
N PHE A 53 7.71 -13.92 13.08
CA PHE A 53 8.18 -13.49 11.77
C PHE A 53 7.00 -13.19 10.82
N PHE A 54 6.06 -14.12 10.67
CA PHE A 54 4.92 -13.92 9.78
C PHE A 54 3.97 -12.82 10.24
N THR A 55 3.74 -12.69 11.54
CA THR A 55 2.94 -11.59 12.09
C THR A 55 3.58 -10.24 11.78
N THR A 56 4.91 -10.17 11.84
CA THR A 56 5.67 -8.95 11.54
C THR A 56 5.62 -8.63 10.05
N VAL A 57 5.80 -9.63 9.18
CA VAL A 57 5.69 -9.47 7.72
C VAL A 57 4.30 -9.00 7.32
N LEU A 58 3.25 -9.61 7.87
CA LEU A 58 1.86 -9.20 7.63
C LEU A 58 1.60 -7.75 8.05
N ALA A 59 2.09 -7.36 9.23
CA ALA A 59 1.97 -5.98 9.69
C ALA A 59 2.67 -4.99 8.73
N MET A 60 3.91 -5.30 8.30
CA MET A 60 4.65 -4.47 7.36
C MET A 60 3.95 -4.34 6.00
N LEU A 61 3.37 -5.43 5.49
CA LEU A 61 2.62 -5.41 4.23
C LEU A 61 1.35 -4.55 4.32
N ASN A 62 0.63 -4.65 5.44
CA ASN A 62 -0.56 -3.83 5.69
C ASN A 62 -0.22 -2.34 5.87
N ASP A 63 0.88 -2.03 6.57
CA ASP A 63 1.39 -0.67 6.72
C ASP A 63 1.79 -0.09 5.36
N TYR A 64 2.43 -0.90 4.51
CA TYR A 64 2.80 -0.51 3.15
C TYR A 64 1.57 -0.21 2.29
N GLU A 65 0.55 -1.07 2.31
CA GLU A 65 -0.71 -0.85 1.57
C GLU A 65 -1.39 0.46 1.98
N THR A 66 -1.46 0.71 3.29
CA THR A 66 -2.02 1.96 3.83
C THR A 66 -1.24 3.19 3.35
N LEU A 67 0.10 3.12 3.37
CA LEU A 67 0.96 4.19 2.90
C LEU A 67 0.82 4.43 1.39
N GLN A 68 0.70 3.36 0.61
CA GLN A 68 0.49 3.41 -0.84
C GLN A 68 -0.82 4.15 -1.16
N HIS A 69 -1.91 3.81 -0.46
CA HIS A 69 -3.20 4.46 -0.65
C HIS A 69 -3.17 5.96 -0.31
N LYS A 70 -2.44 6.32 0.76
CA LYS A 70 -2.23 7.72 1.13
C LYS A 70 -1.48 8.48 0.03
N ARG A 71 -0.35 7.95 -0.45
CA ARG A 71 0.45 8.55 -1.54
C ARG A 71 -0.38 8.74 -2.81
N TRP A 72 -1.18 7.74 -3.16
CA TRP A 72 -2.07 7.82 -4.32
C TRP A 72 -3.07 8.97 -4.19
N THR A 73 -3.71 9.09 -3.03
CA THR A 73 -4.69 10.15 -2.75
C THR A 73 -4.05 11.53 -2.82
N GLU A 74 -2.86 11.70 -2.23
CA GLU A 74 -2.09 12.94 -2.29
C GLU A 74 -1.68 13.29 -3.73
N GLN A 75 -1.14 12.32 -4.47
CA GLN A 75 -0.76 12.50 -5.87
C GLN A 75 -1.96 12.92 -6.73
N ARG A 76 -3.10 12.26 -6.55
CA ARG A 76 -4.36 12.60 -7.23
C ARG A 76 -4.78 14.03 -6.95
N HIS A 77 -4.72 14.45 -5.68
CA HIS A 77 -5.04 15.82 -5.30
C HIS A 77 -4.07 16.83 -5.92
N HIS A 78 -2.77 16.54 -5.92
CA HIS A 78 -1.75 17.37 -6.56
C HIS A 78 -1.97 17.50 -8.07
N LEU A 79 -2.30 16.40 -8.75
CA LEU A 79 -2.59 16.39 -10.18
C LEU A 79 -3.82 17.25 -10.49
N GLN A 80 -4.91 17.09 -9.75
CA GLN A 80 -6.12 17.88 -9.93
C GLN A 80 -5.86 19.38 -9.72
N LYS A 81 -5.09 19.73 -8.69
CA LYS A 81 -4.70 21.11 -8.41
C LYS A 81 -3.84 21.69 -9.53
N ALA A 82 -2.81 20.96 -9.95
CA ALA A 82 -1.93 21.38 -11.04
C ALA A 82 -2.72 21.59 -12.34
N LEU A 83 -3.60 20.64 -12.70
CA LEU A 83 -4.45 20.71 -13.88
C LEU A 83 -5.36 21.96 -13.87
N THR A 84 -5.96 22.26 -12.73
CA THR A 84 -6.82 23.44 -12.56
C THR A 84 -5.99 24.73 -12.65
N GLN A 85 -4.76 24.72 -12.12
CA GLN A 85 -3.84 25.85 -12.21
C GLN A 85 -3.34 26.08 -13.63
N THR A 86 -3.15 25.02 -14.42
CA THR A 86 -2.77 25.14 -15.85
C THR A 86 -3.81 25.92 -16.65
N LEU A 87 -5.09 25.90 -16.27
CA LEU A 87 -6.12 26.71 -16.93
C LEU A 87 -6.03 28.22 -16.62
N HIS A 88 -5.16 28.62 -15.69
CA HIS A 88 -4.82 30.02 -15.42
C HIS A 88 -3.49 30.42 -16.09
N ASP A 89 -2.80 29.48 -16.75
CA ASP A 89 -1.59 29.78 -17.48
C ASP A 89 -1.90 30.70 -18.67
N PRO A 90 -1.22 31.85 -18.81
CA PRO A 90 -1.49 32.81 -19.89
C PRO A 90 -1.47 32.19 -21.30
N ILE A 91 -0.58 31.22 -21.56
CA ILE A 91 -0.46 30.57 -22.87
C ILE A 91 -1.69 29.70 -23.14
N VAL A 92 -2.16 28.99 -22.12
CA VAL A 92 -3.35 28.12 -22.22
C VAL A 92 -4.61 28.98 -22.36
N VAL A 93 -4.71 30.06 -21.57
CA VAL A 93 -5.82 31.01 -21.65
C VAL A 93 -5.86 31.65 -23.04
N GLU A 94 -4.73 32.12 -23.57
CA GLU A 94 -4.64 32.70 -24.91
C GLU A 94 -5.08 31.69 -25.98
N TYR A 95 -4.66 30.43 -25.87
CA TYR A 95 -5.10 29.37 -26.77
C TYR A 95 -6.62 29.17 -26.69
N VAL A 96 -7.19 29.05 -25.49
CA VAL A 96 -8.64 28.89 -25.29
C VAL A 96 -9.41 30.07 -25.87
N VAL A 97 -8.97 31.31 -25.59
CA VAL A 97 -9.57 32.54 -26.12
C VAL A 97 -9.50 32.57 -27.64
N THR A 98 -8.37 32.18 -28.23
CA THR A 98 -8.20 32.09 -29.69
C THR A 98 -9.17 31.10 -30.31
N GLN A 99 -9.34 29.92 -29.69
CA GLN A 99 -10.29 28.91 -30.17
C GLN A 99 -11.75 29.40 -30.04
N LEU A 100 -12.11 30.04 -28.94
CA LEU A 100 -13.43 30.63 -28.75
C LEU A 100 -13.71 31.73 -29.79
N ASN A 101 -12.75 32.63 -30.02
CA ASN A 101 -12.86 33.70 -31.01
C ASN A 101 -13.01 33.16 -32.44
N ALA A 102 -12.31 32.07 -32.79
CA ALA A 102 -12.41 31.45 -34.11
C ALA A 102 -13.83 30.90 -34.43
N HIS A 103 -14.62 30.60 -33.40
CA HIS A 103 -15.99 30.11 -33.53
C HIS A 103 -17.03 31.24 -33.58
N CYS A 104 -16.61 32.50 -33.38
CA CYS A 104 -17.48 33.66 -33.40
C CYS A 104 -17.47 34.38 -34.77
N ARG A 105 -18.61 34.98 -35.14
CA ARG A 105 -18.71 35.81 -36.33
C ARG A 105 -18.16 37.20 -36.01
N HIS A 106 -17.20 37.68 -36.81
CA HIS A 106 -16.43 38.91 -36.58
C HIS A 106 -17.24 40.23 -36.67
N SER A 107 -18.57 40.17 -36.87
CA SER A 107 -19.42 41.37 -37.00
C SER A 107 -19.97 41.92 -35.69
N ASP A 108 -19.93 41.13 -34.62
CA ASP A 108 -20.61 41.47 -33.36
C ASP A 108 -19.62 41.96 -32.31
N ALA A 109 -20.07 42.87 -31.43
CA ALA A 109 -19.27 43.31 -30.29
C ALA A 109 -18.95 42.10 -29.39
N MET A 110 -17.66 41.90 -29.11
CA MET A 110 -17.17 40.76 -28.33
C MET A 110 -16.72 41.22 -26.94
N THR A 111 -17.21 40.54 -25.92
CA THR A 111 -16.80 40.73 -24.53
C THR A 111 -16.21 39.42 -24.00
N LEU A 112 -14.94 39.44 -23.62
CA LEU A 112 -14.28 38.33 -22.95
C LEU A 112 -14.36 38.52 -21.44
N ILE A 113 -14.79 37.49 -20.74
CA ILE A 113 -14.89 37.44 -19.28
C ILE A 113 -13.90 36.39 -18.80
N LEU A 114 -12.91 36.81 -18.00
CA LEU A 114 -11.84 35.96 -17.48
C LEU A 114 -11.92 35.84 -15.95
N PRO A 115 -11.42 34.74 -15.36
CA PRO A 115 -11.24 34.65 -13.92
C PRO A 115 -10.26 35.70 -13.41
N ASP A 116 -10.47 36.16 -12.17
CA ASP A 116 -9.51 37.05 -11.51
C ASP A 116 -8.12 36.43 -11.38
N GLY A 117 -7.09 37.24 -11.59
CA GLY A 117 -5.69 36.81 -11.53
C GLY A 117 -5.15 36.20 -12.83
N VAL A 118 -6.00 36.02 -13.85
CA VAL A 118 -5.57 35.66 -15.20
C VAL A 118 -5.11 36.91 -15.94
N ALA A 119 -3.92 36.85 -16.55
CA ALA A 119 -3.43 37.95 -17.37
C ALA A 119 -4.36 38.11 -18.58
N ILE A 120 -4.83 39.34 -18.80
CA ILE A 120 -5.66 39.66 -19.97
C ILE A 120 -4.76 39.48 -21.20
N PRO A 121 -5.09 38.55 -22.10
CA PRO A 121 -4.26 38.32 -23.27
C PRO A 121 -4.36 39.53 -24.20
N ASP A 122 -3.27 39.83 -24.91
CA ASP A 122 -3.13 41.03 -25.75
C ASP A 122 -3.88 40.84 -27.09
N VAL A 123 -5.17 40.49 -27.00
CA VAL A 123 -5.96 40.00 -28.13
C VAL A 123 -6.87 41.10 -28.63
N SER A 124 -6.59 41.53 -29.86
CA SER A 124 -7.43 42.29 -30.79
C SER A 124 -8.12 43.55 -30.25
N PRO A 125 -7.98 44.72 -30.92
CA PRO A 125 -8.53 46.00 -30.46
C PRO A 125 -10.07 46.10 -30.41
N HIS A 126 -10.78 45.04 -30.77
CA HIS A 126 -12.25 44.97 -30.82
C HIS A 126 -12.86 44.17 -29.66
N LEU A 127 -12.05 43.68 -28.74
CA LEU A 127 -12.46 42.82 -27.64
C LEU A 127 -12.54 43.62 -26.33
N THR A 128 -13.70 43.64 -25.68
CA THR A 128 -13.84 44.20 -24.32
C THR A 128 -13.49 43.13 -23.30
N CYS A 129 -12.54 43.35 -22.41
CA CYS A 129 -12.18 42.37 -21.37
C CYS A 129 -12.75 42.75 -20.01
N LEU A 130 -13.40 41.80 -19.35
CA LEU A 130 -13.93 41.88 -17.99
C LEU A 130 -13.33 40.75 -17.16
N THR A 131 -13.26 40.94 -15.85
CA THR A 131 -12.89 39.88 -14.92
C THR A 131 -14.08 39.46 -14.06
N THR A 132 -14.05 38.23 -13.56
CA THR A 132 -15.05 37.66 -12.68
C THR A 132 -14.38 36.84 -11.57
N HIS A 133 -15.04 36.78 -10.41
CA HIS A 133 -14.64 35.91 -9.30
C HIS A 133 -14.89 34.42 -9.61
N GLU A 134 -15.67 34.11 -10.65
CA GLU A 134 -15.92 32.74 -11.05
C GLU A 134 -14.75 32.16 -11.87
N ASN A 135 -14.43 30.88 -11.65
CA ASN A 135 -13.35 30.20 -12.37
C ASN A 135 -13.80 29.70 -13.75
N HIS A 136 -14.22 30.62 -14.62
CA HIS A 136 -14.60 30.29 -15.99
C HIS A 136 -14.15 31.35 -16.99
N ILE A 137 -13.84 30.89 -18.20
CA ILE A 137 -13.56 31.75 -19.35
C ILE A 137 -14.82 31.79 -20.21
N THR A 138 -15.40 32.97 -20.42
CA THR A 138 -16.60 33.15 -21.23
C THR A 138 -16.35 34.20 -22.31
N LEU A 139 -16.73 33.89 -23.54
CA LEU A 139 -16.79 34.84 -24.65
C LEU A 139 -18.24 35.16 -24.96
N GLN A 140 -18.62 36.43 -24.83
CA GLN A 140 -19.96 36.93 -25.16
C GLN A 140 -19.91 37.68 -26.49
N CYS A 141 -20.76 37.32 -27.44
CA CYS A 141 -20.91 37.96 -28.74
C CYS A 141 -22.37 38.36 -28.94
N GLY A 142 -22.68 39.65 -28.75
CA GLY A 142 -24.05 40.15 -28.79
C GLY A 142 -24.99 39.41 -27.83
N SER A 143 -25.91 38.61 -28.38
CA SER A 143 -26.89 37.81 -27.62
C SER A 143 -26.42 36.39 -27.27
N HIS A 144 -25.27 35.96 -27.77
CA HIS A 144 -24.72 34.62 -27.55
C HIS A 144 -23.56 34.65 -26.56
N ALA A 145 -23.41 33.59 -25.76
CA ALA A 145 -22.29 33.40 -24.87
C ALA A 145 -21.73 31.99 -25.01
N LEU A 146 -20.42 31.89 -25.17
CA LEU A 146 -19.67 30.64 -25.22
C LEU A 146 -18.82 30.54 -23.95
N ARG A 147 -19.09 29.54 -23.13
CA ARG A 147 -18.35 29.29 -21.88
C ARG A 147 -17.42 28.10 -22.05
N PHE A 148 -16.16 28.28 -21.67
CA PHE A 148 -15.20 27.19 -21.57
C PHE A 148 -15.51 26.32 -20.34
N PRO A 149 -15.78 25.01 -20.50
CA PRO A 149 -16.21 24.14 -19.41
C PRO A 149 -15.02 23.57 -18.63
N ALA A 150 -14.22 24.45 -18.02
CA ALA A 150 -12.99 24.11 -17.28
C ALA A 150 -13.18 22.98 -16.26
N GLU A 151 -14.16 23.11 -15.38
CA GLU A 151 -14.40 22.13 -14.30
C GLU A 151 -14.78 20.76 -14.85
N THR A 152 -15.67 20.72 -15.85
CA THR A 152 -16.11 19.47 -16.47
C THR A 152 -14.97 18.78 -17.21
N LEU A 153 -14.12 19.53 -17.92
CA LEU A 153 -12.94 19.00 -18.61
C LEU A 153 -11.92 18.43 -17.61
N CYS A 154 -11.61 19.17 -16.54
CA CYS A 154 -10.73 18.69 -15.48
C CYS A 154 -11.26 17.38 -14.87
N GLN A 155 -12.56 17.29 -14.59
CA GLN A 155 -13.16 16.06 -14.07
C GLN A 155 -13.06 14.90 -15.06
N GLN A 156 -13.31 15.13 -16.35
CA GLN A 156 -13.19 14.11 -17.39
C GLN A 156 -11.76 13.59 -17.52
N TRP A 157 -10.76 14.48 -17.57
CA TRP A 157 -9.36 14.09 -17.63
C TRP A 157 -8.91 13.34 -16.38
N MET A 158 -9.35 13.76 -15.18
CA MET A 158 -9.08 13.02 -13.95
C MET A 158 -9.71 11.62 -13.96
N THR A 159 -10.95 11.50 -14.46
CA THR A 159 -11.65 10.22 -14.57
C THR A 159 -10.96 9.30 -15.57
N GLN A 160 -10.48 9.84 -16.69
CA GLN A 160 -9.71 9.07 -17.66
C GLN A 160 -8.40 8.57 -17.07
N ALA A 161 -7.65 9.44 -16.38
CA ALA A 161 -6.42 9.06 -15.70
C ALA A 161 -6.65 7.96 -14.65
N ASP A 162 -7.77 8.03 -13.91
CA ASP A 162 -8.16 6.95 -12.99
C ASP A 162 -8.40 5.64 -13.70
N ASN A 163 -9.16 5.66 -14.80
CA ASN A 163 -9.48 4.45 -15.55
C ASN A 163 -8.22 3.78 -16.13
N GLU A 164 -7.28 4.58 -16.64
CA GLU A 164 -6.01 4.08 -17.17
C GLU A 164 -5.12 3.48 -16.07
N THR A 165 -5.17 4.04 -14.86
CA THR A 165 -4.36 3.60 -13.71
C THR A 165 -5.04 2.53 -12.86
N GLN A 166 -6.33 2.30 -13.05
CA GLN A 166 -7.12 1.31 -12.32
C GLN A 166 -6.55 -0.10 -12.47
N THR A 167 -6.19 -0.50 -13.70
CA THR A 167 -5.65 -1.83 -13.98
C THR A 167 -4.33 -2.07 -13.24
N PHE A 168 -3.44 -1.08 -13.26
CA PHE A 168 -2.15 -1.16 -12.55
C PHE A 168 -2.35 -1.19 -11.03
N THR A 169 -3.28 -0.38 -10.52
CA THR A 169 -3.61 -0.35 -9.09
C THR A 169 -4.20 -1.69 -8.61
N GLN A 170 -5.08 -2.30 -9.40
CA GLN A 170 -5.63 -3.63 -9.12
C GLN A 170 -4.55 -4.71 -9.10
N GLN A 171 -3.63 -4.68 -10.07
CA GLN A 171 -2.51 -5.63 -10.11
C GLN A 171 -1.60 -5.46 -8.88
N LEU A 172 -1.23 -4.24 -8.52
CA LEU A 172 -0.43 -3.95 -7.34
C LEU A 172 -1.10 -4.44 -6.05
N ASN A 173 -2.39 -4.14 -5.88
CA ASN A 173 -3.14 -4.54 -4.69
C ASN A 173 -3.34 -6.06 -4.61
N ALA A 174 -3.29 -6.77 -5.74
CA ALA A 174 -3.37 -8.23 -5.78
C ALA A 174 -2.03 -8.93 -5.43
N LEU A 175 -0.89 -8.23 -5.53
CA LEU A 175 0.43 -8.84 -5.27
C LEU A 175 0.58 -9.29 -3.82
N THR A 176 0.19 -8.45 -2.85
CA THR A 176 0.29 -8.76 -1.42
C THR A 176 -0.49 -10.03 -1.04
N PRO A 177 -1.81 -10.13 -1.33
CA PRO A 177 -2.57 -11.35 -1.04
C PRO A 177 -2.09 -12.56 -1.83
N ALA A 178 -1.69 -12.41 -3.10
CA ALA A 178 -1.15 -13.51 -3.90
C ALA A 178 0.16 -14.05 -3.30
N THR A 179 1.08 -13.17 -2.94
CA THR A 179 2.36 -13.53 -2.29
C THR A 179 2.12 -14.22 -0.95
N LEU A 180 1.17 -13.72 -0.15
CA LEU A 180 0.82 -14.36 1.13
C LEU A 180 0.25 -15.76 0.92
N GLN A 181 -0.58 -15.94 -0.10
CA GLN A 181 -1.16 -17.23 -0.43
C GLN A 181 -0.10 -18.24 -0.90
N GLU A 182 0.83 -17.84 -1.77
CA GLU A 182 1.99 -18.66 -2.15
C GLU A 182 2.82 -19.07 -0.93
N ILE A 183 3.08 -18.14 -0.01
CA ILE A 183 3.84 -18.48 1.19
C ILE A 183 3.07 -19.48 2.05
N ILE A 184 1.76 -19.30 2.25
CA ILE A 184 0.93 -20.26 3.00
C ILE A 184 0.99 -21.65 2.36
N GLU A 185 0.88 -21.75 1.04
CA GLU A 185 0.95 -23.01 0.31
C GLU A 185 2.30 -23.71 0.49
N ILE A 186 3.41 -22.97 0.37
CA ILE A 186 4.77 -23.49 0.61
C ILE A 186 4.90 -24.01 2.05
N LEU A 187 4.37 -23.28 3.03
CA LEU A 187 4.44 -23.67 4.43
C LEU A 187 3.61 -24.93 4.73
N GLN A 188 2.44 -25.07 4.10
CA GLN A 188 1.62 -26.27 4.24
C GLN A 188 2.29 -27.51 3.65
N GLN A 189 3.10 -27.36 2.60
CA GLN A 189 3.87 -28.47 2.01
C GLN A 189 5.13 -28.82 2.82
N ALA A 190 5.68 -27.88 3.59
CA ALA A 190 6.91 -28.05 4.37
C ALA A 190 6.67 -28.63 5.78
N ILE A 191 5.42 -28.67 6.26
CA ILE A 191 5.05 -29.25 7.56
C ILE A 191 4.50 -30.67 7.31
N PRO A 192 5.26 -31.74 7.59
CA PRO A 192 4.80 -33.12 7.49
C PRO A 192 3.75 -33.48 8.56
#